data_AF-A0A7K5G7X9-F1
#
_entry.id   AF-A0A7K5G7X9-F1
#
_cell.length_a   1.000
_cell.length_b   1.000
_cell.length_c   1.000
_cell.angle_alpha   90.00
_cell.angle_beta   90.00
_cell.angle_gamma   90.00
#
_symmetry.space_group_name_H-M   'P 1'
#
loop_
_entity.id
_entity.type
_entity.pdbx_description
1 polymer ?
#
loop_
_entity_poly.entity_id
_entity_poly.type
_entity_poly.pdbx_seq_one_letter_code
_entity_poly.pdbx_strand_id
1 'polypeptide(L)'
;PCGGALCQDAAGTRHCGGTGCAGALPVSARALSSTHNASQQLEVALGQLGVVAQKTQEVQELARGARTQAEEALGRSQAARSRAEKATAQLRDFIRRIKAFLAEEGADPGSIELVARQVLNISLPSSPSRIQELLREMRESISQLEGVDAVLNSTAQGLAAARGLLAQGRDARQRAEGVRDELAGTQRALEVARAQATAAGSALRSARDAIRAAESRAKEAERRLQALEGKESRAQRRLQELAQRVTALQERGRDAHRLAQQAKDGAQRATATSGTLSQ
;
A
#
# COMPACT_ATOMS: atom_id res chain seq x y z
N PRO A 1 13.54 -24.08 15.53
CA PRO A 1 12.37 -24.23 14.63
C PRO A 1 11.83 -22.86 14.22
N CYS A 2 11.81 -22.55 12.92
CA CYS A 2 11.11 -21.37 12.43
C CYS A 2 9.60 -21.62 12.47
N GLY A 3 8.85 -20.68 13.03
CA GLY A 3 7.40 -20.79 13.24
C GLY A 3 6.54 -20.46 12.01
N GLY A 4 7.07 -20.56 10.78
CA GLY A 4 6.35 -20.16 9.57
C GLY A 4 5.32 -21.22 9.15
N ALA A 5 4.06 -21.05 9.51
CA ALA A 5 2.99 -22.02 9.27
C ALA A 5 2.63 -22.28 7.78
N LEU A 6 3.22 -21.55 6.83
CA LEU A 6 2.78 -21.52 5.42
C LEU A 6 3.92 -21.59 4.38
N CYS A 7 5.19 -21.76 4.80
CA CYS A 7 6.29 -22.00 3.87
C CYS A 7 6.52 -23.51 3.73
N GLN A 8 6.12 -24.10 2.61
CA GLN A 8 6.36 -25.51 2.29
C GLN A 8 7.13 -25.61 0.97
N ASP A 9 8.06 -26.55 0.87
CA ASP A 9 8.73 -26.87 -0.40
C ASP A 9 7.82 -27.71 -1.32
N ALA A 10 8.31 -28.07 -2.51
CA ALA A 10 7.55 -28.90 -3.46
C ALA A 10 7.19 -30.30 -2.91
N ALA A 11 7.85 -30.76 -1.83
CA ALA A 11 7.58 -32.02 -1.15
C ALA A 11 6.65 -31.84 0.08
N GLY A 12 6.12 -30.64 0.33
CA GLY A 12 5.26 -30.34 1.49
C GLY A 12 6.02 -30.14 2.80
N THR A 13 7.35 -30.12 2.78
CA THR A 13 8.18 -29.98 3.99
C THR A 13 8.26 -28.51 4.40
N ARG A 14 8.03 -28.25 5.70
CA ARG A 14 8.09 -26.89 6.25
C ARG A 14 9.52 -26.36 6.25
N HIS A 15 9.71 -25.17 5.70
CA HIS A 15 10.99 -24.47 5.67
C HIS A 15 10.84 -23.00 6.08
N CYS A 16 11.96 -22.32 6.31
CA CYS A 16 11.97 -21.00 6.94
C CYS A 16 12.07 -19.86 5.92
N GLY A 17 10.98 -19.56 5.21
CA GLY A 17 11.01 -18.56 4.15
C GLY A 17 11.85 -19.02 2.96
N GLY A 18 11.99 -18.17 1.95
CA GLY A 18 12.60 -18.52 0.67
C GLY A 18 11.74 -18.08 -0.50
N THR A 19 12.32 -18.11 -1.70
CA THR A 19 11.61 -17.85 -2.95
C THR A 19 10.45 -18.82 -3.10
N GLY A 20 9.24 -18.31 -3.39
CA GLY A 20 8.03 -19.12 -3.50
C GLY A 20 7.27 -19.37 -2.18
N CYS A 21 7.77 -18.92 -1.03
CA CYS A 21 7.01 -19.07 0.21
C CYS A 21 5.74 -18.18 0.24
N ALA A 22 4.62 -18.79 0.67
CA ALA A 22 3.31 -18.17 0.89
C ALA A 22 3.08 -17.69 2.34
N GLY A 23 4.15 -17.42 3.08
CA GLY A 23 4.11 -16.91 4.43
C GLY A 23 3.71 -15.44 4.49
N ALA A 24 3.21 -14.99 5.65
CA ALA A 24 2.70 -13.64 5.85
C ALA A 24 3.69 -12.53 5.44
N LEU A 25 4.97 -12.65 5.79
CA LEU A 25 6.00 -11.66 5.47
C LEU A 25 6.27 -11.53 3.94
N PRO A 26 6.64 -12.59 3.20
CA PRO A 26 6.85 -12.49 1.76
C PRO A 26 5.58 -12.16 0.98
N VAL A 27 4.39 -12.60 1.45
CA VAL A 27 3.11 -12.22 0.84
C VAL A 27 2.85 -10.71 1.02
N SER A 28 3.05 -10.18 2.23
CA SER A 28 2.86 -8.75 2.50
C SER A 28 3.82 -7.88 1.68
N ALA A 29 5.08 -8.30 1.55
CA ALA A 29 6.06 -7.59 0.72
C ALA A 29 5.69 -7.57 -0.78
N ARG A 30 5.20 -8.71 -1.31
CA ARG A 30 4.69 -8.77 -2.69
C ARG A 30 3.46 -7.88 -2.86
N ALA A 31 2.50 -7.95 -1.94
CA ALA A 31 1.30 -7.11 -1.96
C ALA A 31 1.67 -5.62 -1.95
N LEU A 32 2.64 -5.22 -1.12
CA LEU A 32 3.12 -3.83 -1.04
C LEU A 32 3.70 -3.36 -2.38
N SER A 33 4.54 -4.20 -3.02
CA SER A 33 5.10 -3.91 -4.34
C SER A 33 4.02 -3.84 -5.42
N SER A 34 3.07 -4.77 -5.43
CA SER A 34 1.93 -4.76 -6.36
C SER A 34 1.07 -3.50 -6.20
N THR A 35 0.75 -3.11 -4.96
CA THR A 35 -0.01 -1.88 -4.69
C THR A 35 0.75 -0.63 -5.13
N HIS A 36 2.08 -0.60 -4.97
CA HIS A 36 2.91 0.50 -5.45
C HIS A 36 2.88 0.62 -6.98
N ASN A 37 3.08 -0.49 -7.69
CA ASN A 37 3.03 -0.51 -9.16
C ASN A 37 1.64 -0.11 -9.68
N ALA A 38 0.57 -0.61 -9.07
CA ALA A 38 -0.79 -0.23 -9.43
C ALA A 38 -1.03 1.28 -9.22
N SER A 39 -0.52 1.85 -8.12
CA SER A 39 -0.64 3.28 -7.83
C SER A 39 0.06 4.14 -8.90
N GLN A 40 1.26 3.75 -9.33
CA GLN A 40 1.99 4.45 -10.41
C GLN A 40 1.26 4.35 -11.76
N GLN A 41 0.78 3.16 -12.13
CA GLN A 41 0.02 2.98 -13.37
C GLN A 41 -1.26 3.82 -13.39
N LEU A 42 -1.94 3.89 -12.25
CA LEU A 42 -3.13 4.69 -12.08
C LEU A 42 -2.82 6.19 -12.20
N GLU A 43 -1.69 6.67 -11.66
CA GLU A 43 -1.25 8.05 -11.81
C GLU A 43 -1.00 8.42 -13.27
N VAL A 44 -0.34 7.55 -14.03
CA VAL A 44 -0.13 7.73 -15.47
C VAL A 44 -1.48 7.78 -16.21
N ALA A 45 -2.38 6.83 -15.93
CA ALA A 45 -3.70 6.78 -16.57
C ALA A 45 -4.56 8.02 -16.24
N LEU A 46 -4.52 8.48 -14.99
CA LEU A 46 -5.19 9.71 -14.56
C LEU A 46 -4.61 10.94 -15.28
N GLY A 47 -3.29 10.99 -15.46
CA GLY A 47 -2.64 12.05 -16.24
C GLY A 47 -3.11 12.08 -17.70
N GLN A 48 -3.10 10.91 -18.36
CA GLN A 48 -3.57 10.77 -19.74
C GLN A 48 -5.05 11.17 -19.88
N LEU A 49 -5.89 10.74 -18.95
CA LEU A 49 -7.31 11.08 -18.93
C LEU A 49 -7.55 12.58 -18.70
N GLY A 50 -6.70 13.23 -17.89
CA GLY A 50 -6.68 14.68 -17.73
C GLY A 50 -6.40 15.42 -19.04
N VAL A 51 -5.40 14.95 -19.81
CA VAL A 51 -5.08 15.50 -21.14
C VAL A 51 -6.25 15.31 -22.12
N VAL A 52 -6.88 14.13 -22.11
CA VAL A 52 -8.08 13.88 -22.95
C VAL A 52 -9.19 14.85 -22.57
N ALA A 53 -9.51 14.99 -21.29
CA ALA A 53 -10.55 15.91 -20.82
C ALA A 53 -10.27 17.36 -21.24
N GLN A 54 -9.02 17.81 -21.15
CA GLN A 54 -8.61 19.14 -21.61
C GLN A 54 -8.83 19.30 -23.12
N LYS A 55 -8.30 18.38 -23.94
CA LYS A 55 -8.46 18.44 -25.39
C LYS A 55 -9.92 18.37 -25.83
N THR A 56 -10.73 17.54 -25.18
CA THR A 56 -12.17 17.46 -25.43
C THR A 56 -12.87 18.78 -25.11
N GLN A 57 -12.47 19.47 -24.04
CA GLN A 57 -12.97 20.80 -23.72
C GLN A 57 -12.57 21.84 -24.78
N GLU A 58 -11.32 21.82 -25.24
CA GLU A 58 -10.84 22.71 -26.32
C GLU A 58 -11.65 22.52 -27.61
N VAL A 59 -11.89 21.25 -28.01
CA VAL A 59 -12.74 20.94 -29.17
C VAL A 59 -14.17 21.43 -28.97
N GLN A 60 -14.72 21.30 -27.77
CA GLN A 60 -16.06 21.78 -27.45
C GLN A 60 -16.16 23.31 -27.56
N GLU A 61 -15.15 24.04 -27.11
CA GLU A 61 -15.08 25.50 -27.21
C GLU A 61 -14.95 25.96 -28.67
N LEU A 62 -14.09 25.31 -29.46
CA LEU A 62 -13.94 25.56 -30.89
C LEU A 62 -15.24 25.30 -31.66
N ALA A 63 -15.91 24.19 -31.39
CA ALA A 63 -17.18 23.82 -32.00
C ALA A 63 -18.28 24.85 -31.67
N ARG A 64 -18.36 25.30 -30.41
CA ARG A 64 -19.28 26.39 -30.01
C ARG A 64 -18.96 27.69 -30.73
N GLY A 65 -17.68 28.06 -30.79
CA GLY A 65 -17.22 29.26 -31.49
C GLY A 65 -17.60 29.26 -32.97
N ALA A 66 -17.36 28.15 -33.67
CA ALA A 66 -17.72 27.98 -35.07
C ALA A 66 -19.24 28.12 -35.31
N ARG A 67 -20.05 27.52 -34.44
CA ARG A 67 -21.52 27.65 -34.49
C ARG A 67 -21.96 29.10 -34.32
N THR A 68 -21.48 29.79 -33.28
CA THR A 68 -21.81 31.20 -33.03
C THR A 68 -21.43 32.09 -34.21
N GLN A 69 -20.24 31.90 -34.78
CA GLN A 69 -19.79 32.68 -35.95
C GLN A 69 -20.70 32.47 -37.17
N ALA A 70 -21.15 31.23 -37.40
CA ALA A 70 -22.06 30.93 -38.50
C ALA A 70 -23.46 31.55 -38.29
N GLU A 71 -23.99 31.48 -37.06
CA GLU A 71 -25.26 32.13 -36.70
C GLU A 71 -25.18 33.66 -36.86
N GLU A 72 -24.06 34.28 -36.45
CA GLU A 72 -23.82 35.71 -36.67
C GLU A 72 -23.74 36.08 -38.16
N ALA A 73 -23.02 35.29 -38.96
CA ALA A 73 -22.90 35.49 -40.40
C ALA A 73 -24.27 35.43 -41.09
N LEU A 74 -25.12 34.48 -40.69
CA LEU A 74 -26.51 34.40 -41.17
C LEU A 74 -27.30 35.66 -40.83
N GLY A 75 -27.22 36.11 -39.58
CA GLY A 75 -27.92 37.33 -39.13
C GLY A 75 -27.49 38.57 -39.93
N ARG A 76 -26.19 38.74 -40.16
CA ARG A 76 -25.65 39.84 -40.98
C ARG A 76 -26.14 39.78 -42.42
N SER A 77 -26.19 38.60 -43.01
CA SER A 77 -26.67 38.40 -44.39
C SER A 77 -28.17 38.66 -44.53
N GLN A 78 -28.99 38.25 -43.56
CA GLN A 78 -30.41 38.58 -43.52
C GLN A 78 -30.64 40.09 -43.45
N ALA A 79 -29.88 40.79 -42.59
CA ALA A 79 -29.94 42.25 -42.50
C ALA A 79 -29.51 42.93 -43.81
N ALA A 80 -28.47 42.42 -44.47
CA ALA A 80 -28.03 42.91 -45.78
C ALA A 80 -29.12 42.74 -46.85
N ARG A 81 -29.81 41.58 -46.89
CA ARG A 81 -30.97 41.39 -47.78
C ARG A 81 -32.04 42.44 -47.55
N SER A 82 -32.49 42.62 -46.31
CA SER A 82 -33.56 43.58 -46.01
C SER A 82 -33.19 45.01 -46.41
N ARG A 83 -31.92 45.41 -46.25
CA ARG A 83 -31.43 46.70 -46.74
C ARG A 83 -31.47 46.80 -48.28
N ALA A 84 -31.01 45.76 -48.97
CA ALA A 84 -31.02 45.72 -50.44
C ALA A 84 -32.43 45.72 -51.02
N GLU A 85 -33.38 44.97 -50.43
CA GLU A 85 -34.80 44.97 -50.80
C GLU A 85 -35.41 46.36 -50.62
N LYS A 86 -35.14 47.02 -49.50
CA LYS A 86 -35.60 48.39 -49.23
C LYS A 86 -35.05 49.39 -50.25
N ALA A 87 -33.75 49.35 -50.51
CA ALA A 87 -33.11 50.23 -51.50
C ALA A 87 -33.67 49.99 -52.91
N THR A 88 -33.89 48.73 -53.29
CA THR A 88 -34.49 48.36 -54.58
C THR A 88 -35.93 48.88 -54.69
N ALA A 89 -36.74 48.76 -53.64
CA ALA A 89 -38.10 49.28 -53.61
C ALA A 89 -38.12 50.81 -53.76
N GLN A 90 -37.25 51.51 -53.03
CA GLN A 90 -37.10 52.98 -53.13
C GLN A 90 -36.68 53.42 -54.53
N LEU A 91 -35.72 52.72 -55.15
CA LEU A 91 -35.28 53.02 -56.52
C LEU A 91 -36.40 52.77 -57.55
N ARG A 92 -37.15 51.66 -57.40
CA ARG A 92 -38.33 51.40 -58.25
C ARG A 92 -39.41 52.48 -58.11
N ASP A 93 -39.60 53.02 -56.91
CA ASP A 93 -40.53 54.13 -56.67
C ASP A 93 -40.04 55.42 -57.32
N PHE A 94 -38.76 55.73 -57.18
CA PHE A 94 -38.12 56.88 -57.82
C PHE A 94 -38.24 56.83 -59.35
N ILE A 95 -37.93 55.69 -59.96
CA ILE A 95 -38.09 55.49 -61.42
C ILE A 95 -39.55 55.67 -61.85
N ARG A 96 -40.53 55.17 -61.06
CA ARG A 96 -41.96 55.38 -61.35
C ARG A 96 -42.33 56.86 -61.35
N ARG A 97 -41.83 57.66 -60.40
CA ARG A 97 -42.06 59.11 -60.34
C ARG A 97 -41.46 59.84 -61.53
N ILE A 98 -40.24 59.48 -61.96
CA ILE A 98 -39.63 60.05 -63.17
C ILE A 98 -40.46 59.72 -64.40
N LYS A 99 -40.90 58.46 -64.56
CA LYS A 99 -41.77 58.06 -65.68
C LYS A 99 -43.07 58.86 -65.72
N ALA A 100 -43.69 59.10 -64.57
CA ALA A 100 -44.91 59.91 -64.48
C ALA A 100 -44.63 61.37 -64.88
N PHE A 101 -43.54 61.96 -64.37
CA PHE A 101 -43.13 63.33 -64.73
C PHE A 101 -42.84 63.50 -66.23
N LEU A 102 -42.17 62.52 -66.86
CA LEU A 102 -41.89 62.55 -68.30
C LEU A 102 -43.14 62.34 -69.17
N ALA A 103 -44.23 61.83 -68.61
CA ALA A 103 -45.50 61.60 -69.31
C ALA A 103 -46.52 62.74 -69.15
N GLU A 104 -46.22 63.74 -68.31
CA GLU A 104 -47.06 64.93 -68.13
C GLU A 104 -46.94 65.87 -69.34
N GLU A 105 -48.07 66.43 -69.82
CA GLU A 105 -48.10 67.30 -71.00
C GLU A 105 -47.27 68.58 -70.78
N GLY A 106 -46.25 68.79 -71.62
CA GLY A 106 -45.44 70.03 -71.64
C GLY A 106 -43.92 69.84 -71.69
N ALA A 107 -43.39 68.62 -71.54
CA ALA A 107 -41.96 68.36 -71.64
C ALA A 107 -41.48 68.23 -73.11
N ASP A 108 -40.39 68.91 -73.47
CA ASP A 108 -39.84 68.83 -74.82
C ASP A 108 -39.21 67.43 -75.10
N PRO A 109 -39.33 66.90 -76.32
CA PRO A 109 -38.88 65.54 -76.63
C PRO A 109 -37.38 65.29 -76.40
N GLY A 110 -36.52 66.31 -76.56
CA GLY A 110 -35.08 66.20 -76.38
C GLY A 110 -34.69 66.03 -74.91
N SER A 111 -35.34 66.78 -74.01
CA SER A 111 -35.16 66.61 -72.57
C SER A 111 -35.68 65.25 -72.06
N ILE A 112 -36.76 64.73 -72.65
CA ILE A 112 -37.27 63.39 -72.33
C ILE A 112 -36.25 62.30 -72.69
N GLU A 113 -35.64 62.36 -73.88
CA GLU A 113 -34.63 61.37 -74.29
C GLU A 113 -33.42 61.38 -73.35
N LEU A 114 -32.96 62.57 -72.95
CA LEU A 114 -31.77 62.73 -72.12
C LEU A 114 -31.98 62.13 -70.72
N VAL A 115 -33.13 62.43 -70.08
CA VAL A 115 -33.49 61.84 -68.78
C VAL A 115 -33.73 60.34 -68.90
N ALA A 116 -34.37 59.86 -69.97
CA ALA A 116 -34.61 58.44 -70.19
C ALA A 116 -33.30 57.65 -70.34
N ARG A 117 -32.32 58.18 -71.08
CA ARG A 117 -30.96 57.58 -71.18
C ARG A 117 -30.27 57.52 -69.83
N GLN A 118 -30.39 58.56 -69.01
CA GLN A 118 -29.76 58.61 -67.69
C GLN A 118 -30.39 57.59 -66.72
N VAL A 119 -31.72 57.39 -66.78
CA VAL A 119 -32.42 56.36 -66.01
C VAL A 119 -32.04 54.94 -66.46
N LEU A 120 -31.92 54.72 -67.77
CA LEU A 120 -31.48 53.43 -68.33
C LEU A 120 -30.05 53.06 -67.90
N ASN A 121 -29.21 54.06 -67.62
CA ASN A 121 -27.86 53.87 -67.08
C ASN A 121 -27.79 53.64 -65.56
N ILE A 122 -28.93 53.67 -64.83
CA ILE A 122 -28.92 53.36 -63.41
C ILE A 122 -28.78 51.84 -63.23
N SER A 123 -27.59 51.44 -62.79
CA SER A 123 -27.34 50.07 -62.34
C SER A 123 -28.14 49.78 -61.07
N LEU A 124 -29.08 48.84 -61.14
CA LEU A 124 -29.75 48.33 -59.95
C LEU A 124 -28.71 47.65 -59.05
N PRO A 125 -28.82 47.78 -57.71
CA PRO A 125 -28.06 46.91 -56.82
C PRO A 125 -28.39 45.45 -57.17
N SER A 126 -27.43 44.56 -56.95
CA SER A 126 -27.44 43.12 -57.27
C SER A 126 -28.84 42.50 -57.29
N SER A 127 -29.15 41.66 -58.29
CA SER A 127 -30.51 41.14 -58.47
C SER A 127 -31.03 40.45 -57.18
N PRO A 128 -32.31 40.67 -56.80
CA PRO A 128 -32.89 40.01 -55.62
C PRO A 128 -32.72 38.49 -55.62
N SER A 129 -32.72 37.87 -56.81
CA SER A 129 -32.43 36.46 -57.02
C SER A 129 -31.03 36.06 -56.58
N ARG A 130 -29.99 36.88 -56.84
CA ARG A 130 -28.62 36.59 -56.42
C ARG A 130 -28.46 36.64 -54.90
N ILE A 131 -29.15 37.57 -54.24
CA ILE A 131 -29.17 37.67 -52.77
C ILE A 131 -29.92 36.48 -52.15
N GLN A 132 -31.02 36.05 -52.76
CA GLN A 132 -31.74 34.84 -52.35
C GLN A 132 -30.87 33.58 -52.48
N GLU A 133 -30.11 33.47 -53.57
CA GLU A 133 -29.21 32.35 -53.83
C GLU A 133 -28.09 32.27 -52.78
N LEU A 134 -27.42 33.40 -52.49
CA LEU A 134 -26.44 33.51 -51.41
C LEU A 134 -27.00 33.12 -50.04
N LEU A 135 -28.24 33.53 -49.72
CA LEU A 135 -28.88 33.14 -48.45
C LEU A 135 -29.23 31.65 -48.40
N ARG A 136 -29.57 31.05 -49.54
CA ARG A 136 -29.81 29.61 -49.65
C ARG A 136 -28.51 28.85 -49.40
N GLU A 137 -27.43 29.25 -50.05
CA GLU A 137 -26.09 28.65 -49.85
C GLU A 137 -25.62 28.78 -48.39
N MET A 138 -25.85 29.93 -47.75
CA MET A 138 -25.53 30.11 -46.33
C MET A 138 -26.38 29.24 -45.40
N ARG A 139 -27.70 29.11 -45.66
CA ARG A 139 -28.57 28.20 -44.89
C ARG A 139 -28.14 26.75 -45.05
N GLU A 140 -27.78 26.35 -46.27
CA GLU A 140 -27.29 25.00 -46.57
C GLU A 140 -25.97 24.73 -45.84
N SER A 141 -25.06 25.70 -45.85
CA SER A 141 -23.78 25.63 -45.11
C SER A 141 -23.99 25.55 -43.59
N ILE A 142 -25.02 26.22 -43.06
CA ILE A 142 -25.38 26.14 -41.63
C ILE A 142 -26.07 24.83 -41.29
N SER A 143 -26.90 24.28 -42.18
CA SER A 143 -27.47 22.94 -41.96
C SER A 143 -26.38 21.85 -41.95
N GLN A 144 -25.28 22.04 -42.66
CA GLN A 144 -24.12 21.15 -42.56
C GLN A 144 -23.41 21.25 -41.18
N LEU A 145 -23.69 22.28 -40.37
CA LEU A 145 -23.25 22.37 -38.98
C LEU A 145 -24.05 21.48 -38.03
N GLU A 146 -25.08 20.73 -38.47
CA GLU A 146 -25.67 19.65 -37.66
C GLU A 146 -24.60 18.66 -37.17
N GLY A 147 -23.53 18.46 -37.94
CA GLY A 147 -22.35 17.71 -37.50
C GLY A 147 -21.64 18.33 -36.29
N VAL A 148 -21.67 19.65 -36.14
CA VAL A 148 -21.12 20.37 -34.99
C VAL A 148 -21.95 20.10 -33.73
N ASP A 149 -23.28 20.01 -33.85
CA ASP A 149 -24.15 19.68 -32.70
C ASP A 149 -23.94 18.23 -32.24
N ALA A 150 -23.74 17.30 -33.16
CA ALA A 150 -23.32 15.94 -32.83
C ALA A 150 -21.96 15.91 -32.11
N VAL A 151 -20.98 16.70 -32.58
CA VAL A 151 -19.67 16.85 -31.91
C VAL A 151 -19.83 17.47 -30.53
N LEU A 152 -20.65 18.51 -30.35
CA LEU A 152 -20.87 19.17 -29.07
C LEU A 152 -21.52 18.25 -28.04
N ASN A 153 -22.50 17.45 -28.46
CA ASN A 153 -23.16 16.48 -27.58
C ASN A 153 -22.20 15.33 -27.22
N SER A 154 -21.51 14.76 -28.22
CA SER A 154 -20.54 13.69 -28.03
C SER A 154 -19.38 14.12 -27.12
N THR A 155 -18.82 15.31 -27.34
CA THR A 155 -17.75 15.86 -26.50
C THR A 155 -18.22 16.19 -25.09
N ALA A 156 -19.46 16.67 -24.90
CA ALA A 156 -20.03 16.88 -23.57
C ALA A 156 -20.17 15.57 -22.78
N GLN A 157 -20.68 14.52 -23.43
CA GLN A 157 -20.78 13.18 -22.84
C GLN A 157 -19.39 12.59 -22.54
N GLY A 158 -18.47 12.68 -23.49
CA GLY A 158 -17.09 12.23 -23.34
C GLY A 158 -16.36 12.96 -22.21
N LEU A 159 -16.55 14.27 -22.09
CA LEU A 159 -15.97 15.08 -21.00
C LEU A 159 -16.56 14.71 -19.64
N ALA A 160 -17.88 14.48 -19.56
CA ALA A 160 -18.53 14.02 -18.34
C ALA A 160 -18.01 12.64 -17.92
N ALA A 161 -17.89 11.71 -18.87
CA ALA A 161 -17.33 10.38 -18.65
C ALA A 161 -15.85 10.46 -18.19
N ALA A 162 -15.03 11.28 -18.86
CA ALA A 162 -13.64 11.48 -18.49
C ALA A 162 -13.48 12.08 -17.09
N ARG A 163 -14.30 13.08 -16.72
CA ARG A 163 -14.32 13.64 -15.36
C ARG A 163 -14.79 12.63 -14.31
N GLY A 164 -15.77 11.80 -14.64
CA GLY A 164 -16.22 10.69 -13.78
C GLY A 164 -15.11 9.68 -13.53
N LEU A 165 -14.43 9.24 -14.60
CA LEU A 165 -13.30 8.32 -14.53
C LEU A 165 -12.11 8.93 -13.77
N LEU A 166 -11.84 10.23 -13.91
CA LEU A 166 -10.82 10.94 -13.12
C LEU A 166 -11.15 10.91 -11.62
N ALA A 167 -12.42 11.14 -11.26
CA ALA A 167 -12.84 11.09 -9.86
C ALA A 167 -12.72 9.67 -9.28
N GLN A 168 -13.22 8.66 -10.02
CA GLN A 168 -13.12 7.25 -9.63
C GLN A 168 -11.65 6.80 -9.49
N GLY A 169 -10.78 7.21 -10.43
CA GLY A 169 -9.37 6.88 -10.37
C GLY A 169 -8.67 7.57 -9.19
N ARG A 170 -8.98 8.83 -8.87
CA ARG A 170 -8.42 9.50 -7.67
C ARG A 170 -8.81 8.79 -6.37
N ASP A 171 -10.07 8.40 -6.25
CA ASP A 171 -10.59 7.64 -5.11
C ASP A 171 -9.96 6.23 -5.02
N ALA A 172 -9.81 5.54 -6.15
CA ALA A 172 -9.05 4.28 -6.21
C ALA A 172 -7.59 4.45 -5.78
N ARG A 173 -6.95 5.56 -6.13
CA ARG A 173 -5.58 5.89 -5.68
C ARG A 173 -5.49 6.02 -4.18
N GLN A 174 -6.40 6.80 -3.60
CA GLN A 174 -6.44 7.06 -2.17
C GLN A 174 -6.66 5.75 -1.38
N ARG A 175 -7.54 4.87 -1.87
CA ARG A 175 -7.69 3.53 -1.29
C ARG A 175 -6.41 2.70 -1.37
N ALA A 176 -5.74 2.72 -2.53
CA ALA A 176 -4.48 1.99 -2.71
C ALA A 176 -3.37 2.50 -1.78
N GLU A 177 -3.27 3.82 -1.58
CA GLU A 177 -2.36 4.44 -0.61
C GLU A 177 -2.65 3.99 0.82
N GLY A 178 -3.93 3.94 1.23
CA GLY A 178 -4.34 3.41 2.54
C GLY A 178 -3.93 1.96 2.74
N VAL A 179 -4.21 1.08 1.76
CA VAL A 179 -3.80 -0.33 1.79
C VAL A 179 -2.28 -0.48 1.87
N ARG A 180 -1.54 0.35 1.13
CA ARG A 180 -0.06 0.36 1.16
C ARG A 180 0.46 0.67 2.56
N ASP A 181 -0.12 1.66 3.22
CA ASP A 181 0.33 2.09 4.56
C ASP A 181 0.01 1.02 5.62
N GLU A 182 -1.13 0.35 5.52
CA GLU A 182 -1.48 -0.82 6.35
C GLU A 182 -0.52 -2.00 6.13
N LEU A 183 -0.21 -2.32 4.88
CA LEU A 183 0.74 -3.38 4.53
C LEU A 183 2.14 -3.06 5.05
N ALA A 184 2.59 -1.80 4.94
CA ALA A 184 3.86 -1.35 5.47
C ALA A 184 3.91 -1.42 7.02
N GLY A 185 2.79 -1.15 7.70
CA GLY A 185 2.64 -1.37 9.14
C GLY A 185 2.75 -2.86 9.51
N THR A 186 2.02 -3.71 8.79
CA THR A 186 2.02 -5.17 8.98
C THR A 186 3.40 -5.78 8.76
N GLN A 187 4.12 -5.33 7.74
CA GLN A 187 5.47 -5.80 7.43
C GLN A 187 6.46 -5.47 8.56
N ARG A 188 6.42 -4.25 9.10
CA ARG A 188 7.22 -3.87 10.27
C ARG A 188 6.89 -4.72 11.49
N ALA A 189 5.60 -4.96 11.76
CA ALA A 189 5.18 -5.80 12.88
C ALA A 189 5.68 -7.25 12.73
N LEU A 190 5.63 -7.81 11.52
CA LEU A 190 6.14 -9.15 11.22
C LEU A 190 7.66 -9.26 11.37
N GLU A 191 8.41 -8.24 11.00
CA GLU A 191 9.87 -8.19 11.20
C GLU A 191 10.23 -8.17 12.69
N VAL A 192 9.55 -7.35 13.50
CA VAL A 192 9.72 -7.32 14.95
C VAL A 192 9.39 -8.69 15.57
N ALA A 193 8.26 -9.29 15.18
CA ALA A 193 7.86 -10.61 15.65
C ALA A 193 8.92 -11.68 15.30
N ARG A 194 9.51 -11.62 14.09
CA ARG A 194 10.58 -12.52 13.66
C ARG A 194 11.84 -12.36 14.52
N ALA A 195 12.23 -11.13 14.82
CA ALA A 195 13.39 -10.86 15.68
C ALA A 195 13.16 -11.42 17.09
N GLN A 196 11.99 -11.16 17.69
CA GLN A 196 11.63 -11.67 19.01
C GLN A 196 11.58 -13.20 19.05
N ALA A 197 10.98 -13.84 18.04
CA ALA A 197 10.95 -15.30 17.95
C ALA A 197 12.36 -15.92 17.85
N THR A 198 13.27 -15.25 17.13
CA THR A 198 14.67 -15.67 17.02
C THR A 198 15.38 -15.56 18.37
N ALA A 199 15.20 -14.44 19.08
CA ALA A 199 15.76 -14.23 20.41
C ALA A 199 15.24 -15.26 21.42
N ALA A 200 13.92 -15.49 21.46
CA ALA A 200 13.30 -16.51 22.30
C ALA A 200 13.82 -17.92 21.97
N GLY A 201 14.00 -18.24 20.68
CA GLY A 201 14.60 -19.50 20.26
C GLY A 201 16.03 -19.70 20.75
N SER A 202 16.84 -18.63 20.78
CA SER A 202 18.20 -18.66 21.32
C SER A 202 18.22 -18.80 22.85
N ALA A 203 17.33 -18.10 23.55
CA ALA A 203 17.17 -18.22 25.00
C ALA A 203 16.76 -19.63 25.41
N LEU A 204 15.80 -20.24 24.69
CA LEU A 204 15.37 -21.62 24.93
C LEU A 204 16.49 -22.64 24.71
N ARG A 205 17.35 -22.45 23.69
CA ARG A 205 18.52 -23.32 23.49
C ARG A 205 19.48 -23.20 24.67
N SER A 206 19.80 -21.97 25.08
CA SER A 206 20.68 -21.70 26.21
C SER A 206 20.15 -22.31 27.52
N ALA A 207 18.83 -22.19 27.77
CA ALA A 207 18.18 -22.79 28.92
C ALA A 207 18.26 -24.32 28.90
N ARG A 208 18.06 -24.96 27.73
CA ARG A 208 18.21 -26.42 27.58
C ARG A 208 19.63 -26.89 27.89
N ASP A 209 20.64 -26.17 27.41
CA ASP A 209 22.03 -26.51 27.67
C ASP A 209 22.39 -26.33 29.15
N ALA A 210 21.88 -25.28 29.78
CA ALA A 210 22.03 -25.06 31.21
C ALA A 210 21.36 -26.16 32.05
N ILE A 211 20.15 -26.59 31.68
CA ILE A 211 19.45 -27.71 32.34
C ILE A 211 20.26 -28.99 32.22
N ARG A 212 20.75 -29.34 31.03
CA ARG A 212 21.60 -30.53 30.82
C ARG A 212 22.87 -30.49 31.66
N ALA A 213 23.51 -29.32 31.75
CA ALA A 213 24.68 -29.13 32.60
C ALA A 213 24.36 -29.30 34.09
N ALA A 214 23.22 -28.77 34.55
CA ALA A 214 22.74 -28.92 35.92
C ALA A 214 22.42 -30.39 36.25
N GLU A 215 21.75 -31.13 35.35
CA GLU A 215 21.48 -32.57 35.50
C GLU A 215 22.77 -33.38 35.63
N SER A 216 23.78 -33.07 34.82
CA SER A 216 25.09 -33.74 34.90
C SER A 216 25.78 -33.50 36.25
N ARG A 217 25.78 -32.25 36.72
CA ARG A 217 26.34 -31.88 38.04
C ARG A 217 25.57 -32.53 39.19
N ALA A 218 24.24 -32.61 39.10
CA ALA A 218 23.41 -33.28 40.10
C ALA A 218 23.78 -34.77 40.22
N LYS A 219 23.91 -35.47 39.08
CA LYS A 219 24.37 -36.87 39.04
C LYS A 219 25.76 -37.05 39.63
N GLU A 220 26.68 -36.11 39.39
CA GLU A 220 28.02 -36.16 39.99
C GLU A 220 27.96 -35.95 41.51
N ALA A 221 27.19 -34.98 41.99
CA ALA A 221 26.99 -34.74 43.42
C ALA A 221 26.40 -35.98 44.12
N GLU A 222 25.41 -36.63 43.50
CA GLU A 222 24.79 -37.86 44.01
C GLU A 222 25.80 -39.00 44.15
N ARG A 223 26.66 -39.21 43.14
CA ARG A 223 27.76 -40.19 43.23
C ARG A 223 28.75 -39.88 44.35
N ARG A 224 29.08 -38.59 44.56
CA ARG A 224 29.97 -38.16 45.64
C ARG A 224 29.34 -38.38 47.01
N LEU A 225 28.04 -38.13 47.15
CA LEU A 225 27.28 -38.40 48.39
C LEU A 225 27.28 -39.90 48.72
N GLN A 226 26.94 -40.76 47.76
CA GLN A 226 27.00 -42.22 47.94
C GLN A 226 28.41 -42.70 48.36
N ALA A 227 29.46 -42.12 47.77
CA ALA A 227 30.83 -42.44 48.15
C ALA A 227 31.18 -41.99 49.59
N LEU A 228 30.64 -40.86 50.04
CA LEU A 228 30.79 -40.35 51.41
C LEU A 228 30.03 -41.22 52.41
N GLU A 229 28.77 -41.57 52.14
CA GLU A 229 27.98 -42.50 52.97
C GLU A 229 28.68 -43.84 53.16
N GLY A 230 29.28 -44.37 52.09
CA GLY A 230 30.09 -45.59 52.18
C GLY A 230 31.35 -45.44 53.03
N LYS A 231 32.00 -44.25 53.02
CA LYS A 231 33.15 -43.94 53.89
C LYS A 231 32.71 -43.79 55.35
N GLU A 232 31.60 -43.12 55.60
CA GLU A 232 31.01 -42.95 56.94
C GLU A 232 30.66 -44.31 57.55
N SER A 233 29.95 -45.17 56.81
CA SER A 233 29.60 -46.53 57.25
C SER A 233 30.85 -47.35 57.62
N ARG A 234 31.95 -47.21 56.85
CA ARG A 234 33.23 -47.85 57.19
C ARG A 234 33.85 -47.26 58.47
N ALA A 235 33.80 -45.95 58.65
CA ALA A 235 34.31 -45.28 59.85
C ALA A 235 33.53 -45.69 61.09
N GLN A 236 32.20 -45.74 61.02
CA GLN A 236 31.31 -46.21 62.09
C GLN A 236 31.64 -47.65 62.51
N ARG A 237 31.81 -48.57 61.55
CA ARG A 237 32.24 -49.96 61.86
C ARG A 237 33.58 -50.00 62.57
N ARG A 238 34.57 -49.25 62.09
CA ARG A 238 35.90 -49.18 62.73
C ARG A 238 35.84 -48.59 64.14
N LEU A 239 34.99 -47.60 64.37
CA LEU A 239 34.76 -47.03 65.71
C LEU A 239 34.12 -48.07 66.64
N GLN A 240 33.17 -48.85 66.16
CA GLN A 240 32.54 -49.92 66.93
C GLN A 240 33.54 -51.04 67.27
N GLU A 241 34.35 -51.48 66.31
CA GLU A 241 35.46 -52.42 66.55
C GLU A 241 36.47 -51.87 67.56
N LEU A 242 36.83 -50.59 67.45
CA LEU A 242 37.75 -49.95 68.38
C LEU A 242 37.16 -49.88 69.79
N ALA A 243 35.88 -49.52 69.92
CA ALA A 243 35.18 -49.50 71.20
C ALA A 243 35.20 -50.89 71.86
N GLN A 244 34.92 -51.95 71.11
CA GLN A 244 35.00 -53.34 71.59
C GLN A 244 36.43 -53.70 72.06
N ARG A 245 37.45 -53.34 71.27
CA ARG A 245 38.86 -53.56 71.63
C ARG A 245 39.25 -52.83 72.90
N VAL A 246 38.82 -51.58 73.07
CA VAL A 246 39.06 -50.78 74.28
C VAL A 246 38.41 -51.44 75.50
N THR A 247 37.15 -51.88 75.39
CA THR A 247 36.47 -52.60 76.47
C THR A 247 37.22 -53.86 76.87
N ALA A 248 37.63 -54.69 75.89
CA ALA A 248 38.40 -55.90 76.15
C ALA A 248 39.78 -55.61 76.80
N LEU A 249 40.43 -54.51 76.41
CA LEU A 249 41.68 -54.05 77.02
C LEU A 249 41.47 -53.57 78.46
N GLN A 250 40.37 -52.87 78.75
CA GLN A 250 40.02 -52.45 80.10
C GLN A 250 39.76 -53.66 81.01
N GLU A 251 39.05 -54.68 80.52
CA GLU A 251 38.83 -55.95 81.24
C GLU A 251 40.16 -56.65 81.54
N ARG A 252 41.01 -56.86 80.53
CA ARG A 252 42.35 -57.44 80.72
C ARG A 252 43.22 -56.62 81.68
N GLY A 253 43.13 -55.29 81.62
CA GLY A 253 43.83 -54.40 82.53
C GLY A 253 43.37 -54.56 83.99
N ARG A 254 42.06 -54.70 84.21
CA ARG A 254 41.50 -55.02 85.53
C ARG A 254 41.96 -56.40 86.01
N ASP A 255 41.95 -57.40 85.15
CA ASP A 255 42.41 -58.75 85.48
C ASP A 255 43.90 -58.79 85.81
N ALA A 256 44.74 -58.14 85.00
CA ALA A 256 46.17 -58.02 85.26
C ALA A 256 46.45 -57.26 86.56
N HIS A 257 45.69 -56.20 86.86
CA HIS A 257 45.80 -55.49 88.11
C HIS A 257 45.41 -56.37 89.31
N ARG A 258 44.33 -57.15 89.19
CA ARG A 258 43.91 -58.12 90.21
C ARG A 258 44.95 -59.21 90.44
N LEU A 259 45.53 -59.77 89.37
CA LEU A 259 46.61 -60.75 89.44
C LEU A 259 47.86 -60.16 90.09
N ALA A 260 48.23 -58.93 89.75
CA ALA A 260 49.37 -58.24 90.36
C ALA A 260 49.13 -57.98 91.86
N GLN A 261 47.92 -57.60 92.27
CA GLN A 261 47.56 -57.48 93.69
C GLN A 261 47.64 -58.84 94.40
N GLN A 262 47.08 -59.90 93.82
CA GLN A 262 47.17 -61.26 94.38
C GLN A 262 48.62 -61.75 94.52
N ALA A 263 49.47 -61.47 93.52
CA ALA A 263 50.89 -61.79 93.56
C ALA A 263 51.63 -60.98 94.64
N LYS A 264 51.30 -59.69 94.80
CA LYS A 264 51.82 -58.83 95.87
C LYS A 264 51.42 -59.36 97.25
N ASP A 265 50.14 -59.67 97.46
CA ASP A 265 49.63 -60.25 98.72
C ASP A 265 50.23 -61.64 98.98
N GLY A 266 50.46 -62.43 97.94
CA GLY A 266 51.18 -63.70 98.00
C GLY A 266 52.64 -63.55 98.42
N ALA A 267 53.36 -62.60 97.80
CA ALA A 267 54.75 -62.28 98.16
C ALA A 267 54.87 -61.76 99.60
N GLN A 268 53.94 -60.89 100.02
CA GLN A 268 53.86 -60.40 101.41
C GLN A 268 53.59 -61.52 102.42
N ARG A 269 52.73 -62.48 102.06
CA ARG A 269 52.53 -63.69 102.88
C ARG A 269 53.81 -64.52 102.96
N ALA A 270 54.47 -64.78 101.83
CA ALA A 270 55.71 -65.56 101.80
C ALA A 270 56.86 -64.90 102.61
N THR A 271 57.00 -63.57 102.55
CA THR A 271 57.98 -62.84 103.38
C THR A 271 57.59 -62.86 104.86
N ALA A 272 56.31 -62.79 105.21
CA ALA A 272 55.86 -62.96 106.60
C ALA A 272 56.17 -64.38 107.12
N THR A 273 55.93 -65.43 106.32
CA THR A 273 56.24 -66.82 106.69
C THR A 273 57.75 -67.08 106.81
N SER A 274 58.56 -66.46 105.94
CA SER A 274 60.02 -66.55 106.01
C SER A 274 60.60 -65.79 107.21
N GLY A 275 59.97 -64.67 107.58
CA GLY A 275 60.28 -63.93 108.80
C GLY A 275 59.97 -64.71 110.09
N THR A 276 58.91 -65.54 110.09
CA THR A 276 58.58 -66.41 111.23
C THR A 276 59.45 -67.67 111.32
N LEU A 277 60.12 -68.07 110.24
CA LEU A 277 61.08 -69.20 110.22
C LEU A 277 62.50 -68.80 110.65
N SER A 278 62.72 -67.53 110.99
CA SER A 278 64.01 -66.97 111.41
C SER A 278 64.06 -66.59 112.90
N GLN A 279 63.15 -67.14 113.73
CA GLN A 279 63.20 -67.08 115.20
C GLN A 279 63.23 -68.50 115.77
#